data_AF-A0A6L3ZY31-F1
#
_entry.id   AF-A0A6L3ZY31-F1
#
_cell.length_a   1.000
_cell.length_b   1.000
_cell.length_c   1.000
_cell.angle_alpha   90.00
_cell.angle_beta   90.00
_cell.angle_gamma   90.00
#
_symmetry.space_group_name_H-M   'P 1'
#
loop_
_entity.id
_entity.type
_entity.pdbx_description
1 polymer ?
#
loop_
_entity_poly.entity_id
_entity_poly.type
_entity_poly.pdbx_seq_one_letter_code
_entity_poly.pdbx_strand_id
1 'polypeptide(L)'
;SVPLSAQAKGLQNVQWAGRLEILQHDPIVIVDAAHNRASARYLAESLTQLFSAKPFILVFGAKGDKDISGMMEELLPIVDTLIVTQAVDARAENPDQIVSKARQVRPDLSISIVPTVADALRQGIVLAGSKGLVCATGSLYIVGEVRTELGIGPGEFAPAVRRQPSHTTVKD
;
A
#
# COMPACT_ATOMS: atom_id res chain seq x y z
N SER A 1 -23.15 -1.39 29.67
CA SER A 1 -23.00 -1.35 28.20
C SER A 1 -22.32 -0.04 27.81
N VAL A 2 -21.58 -0.01 26.69
CA VAL A 2 -20.96 1.23 26.19
C VAL A 2 -22.01 2.04 25.41
N PRO A 3 -22.21 3.35 25.66
CA PRO A 3 -23.19 4.17 24.94
C PRO A 3 -22.96 4.20 23.43
N LEU A 4 -24.03 4.23 22.63
CA LEU A 4 -23.92 4.29 21.16
C LEU A 4 -23.11 5.50 20.66
N SER A 5 -23.23 6.64 21.35
CA SER A 5 -22.42 7.84 21.04
C SER A 5 -20.93 7.60 21.27
N ALA A 6 -20.56 6.82 22.30
CA ALA A 6 -19.17 6.43 22.55
C ALA A 6 -18.68 5.39 21.53
N GLN A 7 -19.53 4.46 21.09
CA GLN A 7 -19.20 3.52 20.02
C GLN A 7 -18.97 4.25 18.69
N ALA A 8 -19.89 5.13 18.28
CA ALA A 8 -19.76 5.95 17.08
C ALA A 8 -18.50 6.83 17.13
N LYS A 9 -18.24 7.48 18.27
CA LYS A 9 -17.02 8.28 18.47
C LYS A 9 -15.76 7.41 18.39
N GLY A 10 -15.77 6.20 18.92
CA GLY A 10 -14.66 5.25 18.79
C GLY A 10 -14.38 4.88 17.34
N LEU A 11 -15.43 4.48 16.60
CA LEU A 11 -15.33 4.10 15.19
C LEU A 11 -14.91 5.27 14.28
N GLN A 12 -15.35 6.49 14.58
CA GLN A 12 -14.97 7.68 13.80
C GLN A 12 -13.49 8.05 13.96
N ASN A 13 -12.92 7.79 15.14
CA ASN A 13 -11.57 8.22 15.52
C ASN A 13 -10.52 7.12 15.41
N VAL A 14 -10.90 5.88 15.07
CA VAL A 14 -9.93 4.80 14.92
C VAL A 14 -8.95 5.11 13.80
N GLN A 15 -7.67 5.03 14.13
CA GLN A 15 -6.57 5.08 13.17
C GLN A 15 -5.78 3.80 13.30
N TRP A 16 -5.53 3.12 12.18
CA TRP A 16 -4.79 1.86 12.17
C TRP A 16 -3.56 2.00 11.28
N ALA A 17 -2.42 2.24 11.92
CA ALA A 17 -1.11 2.27 11.30
C ALA A 17 -0.89 1.05 10.38
N GLY A 18 -0.53 1.29 9.12
CA GLY A 18 -0.24 0.23 8.15
C GLY A 18 -1.46 -0.53 7.63
N ARG A 19 -2.68 0.01 7.71
CA ARG A 19 -3.89 -0.54 7.09
C ARG A 19 -4.54 0.51 6.19
N LEU A 20 -4.34 0.37 4.89
CA LEU A 20 -4.74 1.33 3.87
C LEU A 20 -4.41 2.79 4.27
N GLU A 21 -3.27 2.99 4.90
CA GLU A 21 -2.89 4.25 5.52
C GLU A 21 -2.29 5.18 4.47
N ILE A 22 -2.90 6.35 4.27
CA ILE A 22 -2.38 7.40 3.39
C ILE A 22 -1.30 8.17 4.16
N LEU A 23 -0.07 8.17 3.64
CA LEU A 23 1.08 8.87 4.23
C LEU A 23 1.38 10.20 3.52
N GLN A 24 0.98 10.33 2.26
CA GLN A 24 1.21 11.52 1.43
C GLN A 24 0.08 11.65 0.39
N HIS A 25 -0.21 12.87 -0.10
CA HIS A 25 -1.29 13.14 -1.06
C HIS A 25 -0.83 13.60 -2.46
N ASP A 26 0.40 14.08 -2.62
CA ASP A 26 0.95 14.52 -3.90
C ASP A 26 2.39 14.00 -4.11
N PRO A 27 2.60 12.89 -4.86
CA PRO A 27 1.60 11.87 -5.19
C PRO A 27 0.93 11.26 -3.96
N ILE A 28 -0.16 10.54 -4.19
CA ILE A 28 -0.77 9.71 -3.15
C ILE A 28 0.20 8.57 -2.81
N VAL A 29 0.60 8.45 -1.54
CA VAL A 29 1.40 7.32 -1.03
C VAL A 29 0.61 6.59 0.03
N ILE A 30 0.38 5.30 -0.18
CA ILE A 30 -0.39 4.42 0.70
C ILE A 30 0.48 3.25 1.14
N VAL A 31 0.32 2.84 2.39
CA VAL A 31 0.88 1.58 2.91
C VAL A 31 -0.22 0.65 3.39
N ASP A 32 -0.04 -0.64 3.14
CA ASP A 32 -0.90 -1.69 3.69
C ASP A 32 -0.11 -2.97 4.00
N ALA A 33 -0.48 -3.65 5.08
CA ALA A 33 0.21 -4.87 5.53
C ALA A 33 -0.30 -6.18 4.91
N ALA A 34 -1.04 -6.14 3.80
CA ALA A 34 -1.41 -7.32 3.06
C ALA A 34 -0.18 -8.20 2.77
N HIS A 35 -0.26 -9.48 3.14
CA HIS A 35 0.85 -10.43 3.08
C HIS A 35 0.38 -11.87 2.80
N ASN A 36 -0.85 -12.01 2.30
CA ASN A 36 -1.43 -13.24 1.81
C ASN A 36 -2.47 -12.92 0.73
N ARG A 37 -2.89 -13.92 -0.06
CA ARG A 37 -3.85 -13.76 -1.15
C ARG A 37 -5.15 -13.07 -0.72
N ALA A 38 -5.78 -13.50 0.37
CA ALA A 38 -7.05 -12.92 0.82
C ALA A 38 -6.93 -11.43 1.16
N SER A 39 -5.88 -11.05 1.89
CA SER A 39 -5.61 -9.64 2.21
C SER A 39 -5.24 -8.81 0.97
N ALA A 40 -4.53 -9.40 0.00
CA ALA A 40 -4.19 -8.75 -1.26
C ALA A 40 -5.43 -8.48 -2.11
N ARG A 41 -6.39 -9.42 -2.15
CA ARG A 41 -7.70 -9.22 -2.79
C ARG A 41 -8.45 -8.04 -2.18
N TYR A 42 -8.62 -8.03 -0.85
CA TYR A 42 -9.31 -6.92 -0.18
C TYR A 42 -8.60 -5.57 -0.37
N LEU A 43 -7.27 -5.57 -0.41
CA LEU A 43 -6.49 -4.38 -0.73
C LEU A 43 -6.80 -3.89 -2.16
N ALA A 44 -6.78 -4.79 -3.14
CA ALA A 44 -7.08 -4.43 -4.54
C ALA A 44 -8.51 -3.89 -4.70
N GLU A 45 -9.50 -4.55 -4.08
CA GLU A 45 -10.90 -4.09 -4.06
C GLU A 45 -11.02 -2.71 -3.43
N SER A 46 -10.36 -2.49 -2.28
CA SER A 46 -10.42 -1.20 -1.58
C SER A 46 -9.77 -0.08 -2.41
N LEU A 47 -8.60 -0.34 -3.00
CA LEU A 47 -7.89 0.66 -3.79
C LEU A 47 -8.65 1.05 -5.06
N THR A 48 -9.30 0.10 -5.71
CA THR A 48 -10.13 0.37 -6.91
C THR A 48 -11.43 1.11 -6.58
N GLN A 49 -12.01 0.87 -5.41
CA GLN A 49 -13.22 1.59 -4.97
C GLN A 49 -12.92 3.02 -4.50
N LEU A 50 -11.77 3.23 -3.85
CA LEU A 50 -11.45 4.49 -3.18
C LEU A 50 -10.63 5.45 -4.04
N PHE A 51 -9.90 4.97 -5.04
CA PHE A 51 -8.97 5.78 -5.83
C PHE A 51 -9.12 5.54 -7.32
N SER A 52 -9.11 6.63 -8.08
CA SER A 52 -9.03 6.64 -9.55
C SER A 52 -7.70 7.21 -10.07
N ALA A 53 -6.72 7.41 -9.19
CA ALA A 53 -5.42 8.01 -9.49
C ALA A 53 -4.58 7.10 -10.40
N LYS A 54 -3.91 7.70 -11.38
CA LYS A 54 -3.08 7.00 -12.37
C LYS A 54 -1.87 7.87 -12.76
N PRO A 55 -0.69 7.27 -12.99
CA PRO A 55 -0.41 5.82 -12.92
C PRO A 55 -0.39 5.28 -11.49
N PHE A 56 -0.70 3.99 -11.35
CA PHE A 56 -0.65 3.24 -10.11
C PHE A 56 0.64 2.43 -10.09
N ILE A 57 1.52 2.80 -9.15
CA ILE A 57 2.78 2.14 -8.89
C ILE A 57 2.66 1.25 -7.63
N LEU A 58 3.00 -0.02 -7.75
CA LEU A 58 3.06 -0.96 -6.63
C LEU A 58 4.52 -1.16 -6.20
N VAL A 59 4.83 -0.81 -4.95
CA VAL A 59 6.09 -1.18 -4.31
C VAL A 59 5.84 -2.43 -3.48
N PHE A 60 6.54 -3.52 -3.79
CA PHE A 60 6.24 -4.83 -3.22
C PHE A 60 7.48 -5.53 -2.70
N GLY A 61 7.37 -6.06 -1.48
CA GLY A 61 8.32 -7.01 -0.92
C GLY A 61 7.62 -7.91 0.10
N ALA A 62 7.91 -9.21 0.06
CA ALA A 62 7.26 -10.20 0.91
C ALA A 62 8.27 -11.22 1.44
N LYS A 63 7.83 -12.00 2.43
CA LYS A 63 8.59 -13.15 2.95
C LYS A 63 8.41 -14.36 2.05
N GLY A 64 9.44 -15.21 1.94
CA GLY A 64 9.41 -16.40 1.08
C GLY A 64 8.39 -17.47 1.49
N ASP A 65 7.90 -17.45 2.74
CA ASP A 65 6.88 -18.38 3.25
C ASP A 65 5.45 -18.02 2.85
N LYS A 66 5.25 -16.92 2.09
CA LYS A 66 3.92 -16.43 1.71
C LYS A 66 3.48 -16.93 0.33
N ASP A 67 2.16 -16.94 0.14
CA ASP A 67 1.53 -17.15 -1.17
C ASP A 67 1.70 -15.91 -2.06
N ILE A 68 2.93 -15.70 -2.54
CA ILE A 68 3.28 -14.56 -3.38
C ILE A 68 2.58 -14.64 -4.73
N SER A 69 2.46 -15.84 -5.32
CA SER A 69 1.76 -16.02 -6.60
C SER A 69 0.30 -15.62 -6.50
N GLY A 70 -0.41 -16.09 -5.47
CA GLY A 70 -1.78 -15.68 -5.21
C GLY A 70 -1.90 -14.18 -4.97
N MET A 71 -0.95 -13.54 -4.28
CA MET A 71 -0.96 -12.08 -4.12
C MET A 71 -0.76 -11.33 -5.44
N MET A 72 0.12 -11.82 -6.33
CA MET A 72 0.32 -11.23 -7.65
C MET A 72 -0.95 -11.34 -8.52
N GLU A 73 -1.66 -12.47 -8.46
CA GLU A 73 -2.95 -12.66 -9.16
C GLU A 73 -3.97 -11.58 -8.78
N GLU A 74 -4.04 -11.20 -7.50
CA GLU A 74 -5.02 -10.21 -7.02
C GLU A 74 -4.55 -8.76 -7.24
N LEU A 75 -3.25 -8.46 -7.08
CA LEU A 75 -2.74 -7.08 -7.12
C LEU A 75 -2.38 -6.60 -8.53
N LEU A 76 -1.78 -7.45 -9.36
CA LEU A 76 -1.26 -7.01 -10.65
C LEU A 76 -2.32 -6.58 -11.69
N PRO A 77 -3.59 -6.98 -11.64
CA PRO A 77 -4.61 -6.47 -12.55
C PRO A 77 -4.85 -4.96 -12.46
N ILE A 78 -4.59 -4.33 -11.30
CA ILE A 78 -4.97 -2.92 -11.06
C ILE A 78 -3.81 -1.92 -11.22
N VAL A 79 -2.58 -2.43 -11.34
CA VAL A 79 -1.34 -1.62 -11.32
C VAL A 79 -0.78 -1.41 -12.72
N ASP A 80 -0.09 -0.29 -12.90
CA ASP A 80 0.59 0.07 -14.16
C ASP A 80 2.08 -0.26 -14.11
N THR A 81 2.68 -0.28 -12.91
CA THR A 81 4.10 -0.64 -12.71
C THR A 81 4.30 -1.35 -11.38
N LEU A 82 5.18 -2.35 -11.38
CA LEU A 82 5.64 -3.05 -10.19
C LEU A 82 7.11 -2.69 -9.92
N ILE A 83 7.39 -2.25 -8.70
CA ILE A 83 8.73 -2.11 -8.15
C ILE A 83 8.90 -3.19 -7.09
N VAL A 84 9.74 -4.17 -7.36
CA VAL A 84 10.08 -5.21 -6.38
C VAL A 84 11.26 -4.73 -5.55
N THR A 85 11.13 -4.83 -4.23
CA THR A 85 12.17 -4.45 -3.27
C THR A 85 12.29 -5.49 -2.17
N GLN A 86 13.34 -5.36 -1.36
CA GLN A 86 13.59 -6.21 -0.21
C GLN A 86 13.67 -5.34 1.06
N ALA A 87 12.90 -5.71 2.07
CA ALA A 87 13.08 -5.15 3.41
C ALA A 87 14.29 -5.79 4.10
N VAL A 88 14.82 -5.16 5.15
CA VAL A 88 15.91 -5.70 5.97
C VAL A 88 15.38 -6.83 6.87
N ASP A 89 15.14 -8.00 6.26
CA ASP A 89 14.69 -9.23 6.92
C ASP A 89 15.34 -10.45 6.26
N ALA A 90 15.98 -11.31 7.06
CA ALA A 90 16.61 -12.54 6.59
C ALA A 90 15.62 -13.53 5.93
N ARG A 91 14.31 -13.36 6.18
CA ARG A 91 13.24 -14.18 5.56
C ARG A 91 12.60 -13.55 4.34
N ALA A 92 13.07 -12.39 3.90
CA ALA A 92 12.56 -11.76 2.69
C ALA A 92 12.85 -12.66 1.48
N GLU A 93 11.85 -12.79 0.60
CA GLU A 93 11.98 -13.55 -0.64
C GLU A 93 12.99 -12.88 -1.57
N ASN A 94 13.67 -13.68 -2.39
CA ASN A 94 14.54 -13.15 -3.43
C ASN A 94 13.72 -12.32 -4.45
N PRO A 95 14.07 -11.05 -4.72
CA PRO A 95 13.37 -10.21 -5.71
C PRO A 95 13.18 -10.86 -7.09
N ASP A 96 14.16 -11.62 -7.59
CA ASP A 96 14.06 -12.30 -8.89
C ASP A 96 12.96 -13.37 -8.90
N GLN A 97 12.71 -14.00 -7.76
CA GLN A 97 11.61 -14.98 -7.62
C GLN A 97 10.25 -14.30 -7.62
N ILE A 98 10.14 -13.12 -6.99
CA ILE A 98 8.92 -12.30 -7.05
C ILE A 98 8.68 -11.85 -8.50
N VAL A 99 9.70 -11.35 -9.20
CA VAL A 99 9.58 -10.95 -10.62
C VAL A 99 9.13 -12.12 -11.48
N SER A 100 9.72 -13.30 -11.27
CA SER A 100 9.34 -14.51 -12.02
C SER A 100 7.86 -14.86 -11.82
N LYS A 101 7.36 -14.83 -10.58
CA LYS A 101 5.94 -15.05 -10.26
C LYS A 101 5.04 -13.96 -10.86
N ALA A 102 5.46 -12.69 -10.79
CA ALA A 102 4.72 -11.57 -11.36
C ALA A 102 4.59 -11.68 -12.90
N ARG A 103 5.66 -12.10 -13.59
CA ARG A 103 5.67 -12.30 -15.05
C ARG A 103 4.75 -13.44 -15.49
N GLN A 104 4.52 -14.46 -14.66
CA GLN A 104 3.53 -15.51 -14.96
C GLN A 104 2.11 -14.96 -15.02
N VAL A 105 1.80 -13.92 -14.23
CA VAL A 105 0.47 -13.30 -14.17
C VAL A 105 0.33 -12.16 -15.19
N ARG A 106 1.35 -11.30 -15.31
CA ARG A 106 1.37 -10.16 -16.25
C ARG A 106 2.71 -10.09 -16.99
N PRO A 107 2.87 -10.82 -18.11
CA PRO A 107 4.12 -10.86 -18.87
C PRO A 107 4.59 -9.49 -19.38
N ASP A 108 3.66 -8.59 -19.71
CA ASP A 108 3.96 -7.28 -20.31
C ASP A 108 4.05 -6.13 -19.30
N LEU A 109 3.89 -6.40 -18.00
CA LEU A 109 3.93 -5.35 -16.98
C LEU A 109 5.32 -4.69 -16.92
N SER A 110 5.36 -3.38 -16.69
CA SER A 110 6.61 -2.70 -16.35
C SER A 110 7.04 -3.15 -14.95
N ILE A 111 8.19 -3.83 -14.85
CA ILE A 111 8.72 -4.36 -13.58
C ILE A 111 10.17 -3.92 -13.43
N SER A 112 10.53 -3.43 -12.25
CA SER A 112 11.91 -3.14 -11.86
C SER A 112 12.23 -3.75 -10.50
N ILE A 113 13.50 -4.12 -10.30
CA ILE A 113 14.02 -4.51 -8.98
C ILE A 113 14.82 -3.33 -8.44
N VAL A 114 14.49 -2.89 -7.23
CA VAL A 114 15.19 -1.83 -6.52
C VAL A 114 15.62 -2.38 -5.16
N PRO A 115 16.91 -2.34 -4.80
CA PRO A 115 17.40 -3.08 -3.63
C PRO A 115 16.84 -2.61 -2.28
N THR A 116 16.57 -1.32 -2.12
CA THR A 116 16.16 -0.72 -0.84
C THR A 116 14.75 -0.17 -0.91
N VAL A 117 14.01 -0.26 0.20
CA VAL A 117 12.65 0.29 0.30
C VAL A 117 12.65 1.81 0.11
N ALA A 118 13.67 2.50 0.62
CA ALA A 118 13.83 3.95 0.44
C ALA A 118 13.95 4.34 -1.04
N ASP A 119 14.81 3.66 -1.80
CA ASP A 119 14.98 3.94 -3.23
C ASP A 119 13.76 3.51 -4.04
N ALA A 120 13.13 2.37 -3.67
CA ALA A 120 11.90 1.90 -4.31
C ALA A 120 10.75 2.90 -4.13
N LEU A 121 10.61 3.48 -2.92
CA LEU A 121 9.63 4.53 -2.64
C LEU A 121 9.92 5.78 -3.45
N ARG A 122 11.16 6.28 -3.45
CA ARG A 122 11.55 7.48 -4.23
C ARG A 122 11.29 7.29 -5.71
N GLN A 123 11.68 6.14 -6.27
CA GLN A 123 11.40 5.81 -7.66
C GLN A 123 9.90 5.72 -7.93
N GLY A 124 9.13 5.11 -7.02
CA GLY A 124 7.68 5.03 -7.12
C GLY A 124 7.02 6.41 -7.15
N ILE A 125 7.45 7.32 -6.28
CA ILE A 125 6.96 8.71 -6.22
C ILE A 125 7.25 9.44 -7.55
N VAL A 126 8.46 9.29 -8.10
CA VAL A 126 8.83 9.90 -9.38
C VAL A 126 7.97 9.35 -10.51
N LEU A 127 7.75 8.04 -10.56
CA LEU A 127 6.93 7.40 -11.61
C LEU A 127 5.44 7.74 -11.48
N ALA A 128 4.94 7.89 -10.25
CA ALA A 128 3.56 8.29 -10.00
C ALA A 128 3.30 9.72 -10.50
N GLY A 129 4.22 10.66 -10.24
CA GLY A 129 3.99 12.09 -10.51
C GLY A 129 2.77 12.63 -9.77
N SER A 130 2.37 13.88 -10.00
CA SER A 130 1.35 14.54 -9.16
C SER A 130 -0.08 13.99 -9.27
N LYS A 131 -0.34 13.08 -10.23
CA LYS A 131 -1.66 12.47 -10.45
C LYS A 131 -1.71 10.98 -10.10
N GLY A 132 -0.54 10.40 -9.81
CA GLY A 132 -0.41 8.98 -9.57
C GLY A 132 -0.58 8.58 -8.12
N LEU A 133 -0.49 7.28 -7.91
CA LEU A 133 -0.59 6.63 -6.62
C LEU A 133 0.53 5.62 -6.47
N VAL A 134 1.18 5.62 -5.32
CA VAL A 134 2.11 4.59 -4.88
C VAL A 134 1.45 3.80 -3.76
N CYS A 135 1.35 2.48 -3.91
CA CYS A 135 0.99 1.59 -2.82
C CYS A 135 2.19 0.71 -2.46
N ALA A 136 2.63 0.76 -1.21
CA ALA A 136 3.68 -0.12 -0.69
C ALA A 136 3.08 -1.20 0.22
N THR A 137 3.33 -2.47 -0.11
CA THR A 137 2.72 -3.62 0.59
C THR A 137 3.57 -4.89 0.50
N GLY A 138 3.03 -6.01 1.00
CA GLY A 138 3.63 -7.35 0.95
C GLY A 138 4.18 -7.82 2.29
N SER A 139 4.57 -6.89 3.17
CA SER A 139 4.96 -7.20 4.54
C SER A 139 4.90 -5.98 5.46
N LEU A 140 4.77 -6.24 6.78
CA LEU A 140 4.88 -5.18 7.80
C LEU A 140 6.25 -4.49 7.83
N TYR A 141 7.31 -5.15 7.34
CA TYR A 141 8.64 -4.56 7.29
C TYR A 141 8.73 -3.48 6.20
N ILE A 142 8.16 -3.76 5.01
CA ILE A 142 8.00 -2.75 3.95
C ILE A 142 7.22 -1.54 4.49
N VAL A 143 6.10 -1.78 5.16
CA VAL A 143 5.27 -0.71 5.75
C VAL A 143 6.08 0.13 6.75
N GLY A 144 6.83 -0.53 7.65
CA GLY A 144 7.64 0.15 8.65
C GLY A 144 8.77 1.00 8.05
N GLU A 145 9.47 0.45 7.05
CA GLU A 145 10.56 1.16 6.37
C GLU A 145 10.04 2.35 5.55
N VAL A 146 8.92 2.22 4.83
CA VAL A 146 8.29 3.37 4.13
C VAL A 146 7.86 4.46 5.11
N ARG A 147 7.25 4.09 6.24
CA ARG A 147 6.89 5.07 7.27
C ARG A 147 8.12 5.79 7.82
N THR A 148 9.19 5.05 8.10
CA THR A 148 10.45 5.61 8.58
C THR A 148 11.07 6.57 7.57
N GLU A 149 11.08 6.21 6.29
CA GLU A 149 11.60 7.06 5.20
C GLU A 149 10.82 8.38 5.08
N LEU A 150 9.51 8.37 5.37
CA LEU A 150 8.68 9.58 5.39
C LEU A 150 8.69 10.31 6.75
N GLY A 151 9.56 9.90 7.68
CA GLY A 151 9.71 10.55 8.99
C GLY A 151 8.55 10.27 9.96
N ILE A 152 7.81 9.18 9.77
CA ILE A 152 6.69 8.77 10.64
C ILE A 152 7.15 7.62 11.55
N GLY A 153 7.34 7.93 12.82
CA GLY A 153 7.86 6.99 13.81
C GLY A 153 6.86 5.90 14.23
N PRO A 154 7.33 4.90 15.02
CA PRO A 154 6.46 3.95 15.70
C PRO A 154 5.49 4.65 16.65
N GLY A 155 4.20 4.33 16.58
CA GLY A 155 3.17 4.93 17.43
C GLY A 155 2.72 6.34 17.01
N GLU A 156 3.35 6.93 15.99
CA GLU A 156 2.90 8.16 15.37
C GLU A 156 1.85 7.85 14.29
N PHE A 157 0.95 8.79 14.07
CA PHE A 157 0.09 8.77 12.90
C PHE A 157 0.60 9.82 11.92
N ALA A 158 0.52 9.51 10.62
CA ALA A 158 0.67 10.56 9.61
C ALA A 158 -0.21 11.75 10.02
N PRO A 159 0.28 13.00 9.90
CA PRO A 159 -0.46 14.18 10.34
C PRO A 159 -1.88 14.12 9.82
N ALA A 160 -2.85 14.32 10.71
CA ALA A 160 -4.26 14.05 10.43
C ALA A 160 -4.64 14.68 9.08
N VAL A 161 -5.00 13.81 8.13
CA VAL A 161 -5.70 14.22 6.93
C VAL A 161 -6.91 15.03 7.42
N ARG A 162 -6.92 16.34 7.14
CA ARG A 162 -8.14 17.12 7.31
C ARG A 162 -9.15 16.49 6.36
N ARG A 163 -10.00 15.61 6.88
CA ARG A 163 -11.18 15.14 6.17
C ARG A 163 -11.93 16.41 5.78
N GLN A 164 -12.02 16.69 4.47
CA GLN A 164 -13.01 17.67 4.03
C GLN A 164 -14.37 17.18 4.55
N PRO A 165 -15.17 18.03 5.21
CA PRO A 165 -16.49 17.62 5.65
C PRO A 165 -17.27 17.13 4.43
N SER A 166 -17.78 15.91 4.52
CA SER A 166 -18.70 15.38 3.51
C SER A 166 -19.88 16.35 3.39
N HIS A 167 -20.03 17.00 2.24
CA HIS A 167 -21.27 17.68 1.89
C HIS A 167 -22.35 16.63 1.64
N THR A 168 -22.88 16.08 2.73
CA THR A 168 -24.17 15.39 2.70
C THR A 168 -25.22 16.44 2.97
N THR A 169 -25.62 17.17 1.94
CA THR A 169 -26.87 17.92 1.97
C THR A 169 -27.99 16.88 1.91
N VAL A 170 -28.54 16.51 3.06
CA VAL A 170 -29.85 15.87 3.10
C VAL A 170 -30.82 16.95 2.64
N LYS A 171 -31.43 16.76 1.46
CA LYS A 171 -32.58 17.56 1.04
C LYS A 171 -33.79 17.04 1.81
N ASP A 172 -34.44 17.96 2.52
CA ASP A 172 -35.79 17.83 3.06
C ASP A 172 -36.83 17.56 1.94
#